data_AF-A0A967VZQ9-F1
#
_entry.id   AF-A0A967VZQ9-F1
#
_cell.length_a   1.000
_cell.length_b   1.000
_cell.length_c   1.000
_cell.angle_alpha   90.00
_cell.angle_beta   90.00
_cell.angle_gamma   90.00
#
_symmetry.space_group_name_H-M   'P 1'
#
loop_
_entity.id
_entity.type
_entity.pdbx_description
1 polymer ?
#
loop_
_entity_poly.entity_id
_entity_poly.type
_entity_poly.pdbx_seq_one_letter_code
_entity_poly.pdbx_strand_id
1 'polypeptide(L)'
;SVGARRRDILAQVLLEAVLIVAVGAALGFAISVGLTRVMALLPIEEYVGIPVISTQVALLTAGLLALVALVAGLLPARRAAGLDPADALRWST
;
A
#
# COMPACT_ATOMS: atom_id res chain seq x y z
N SER A 1 24.06 16.58 9.20
CA SER A 1 23.55 15.33 8.63
C SER A 1 24.16 14.16 9.39
N VAL A 2 23.39 13.54 10.28
CA VAL A 2 23.87 12.43 11.13
C VAL A 2 24.07 11.19 10.25
N GLY A 3 25.22 11.05 9.59
CA GLY A 3 25.79 9.79 9.04
C GLY A 3 24.97 8.89 8.09
N ALA A 4 23.70 9.16 7.83
CA ALA A 4 22.80 8.27 7.10
C ALA A 4 23.20 8.21 5.63
N ARG A 5 23.45 6.99 5.14
CA ARG A 5 23.81 6.74 3.75
C ARG A 5 22.56 6.85 2.88
N ARG A 6 22.69 7.22 1.60
CA ARG A 6 21.56 7.25 0.63
C ARG A 6 20.71 5.98 0.64
N ARG A 7 21.33 4.81 0.90
CA ARG A 7 20.66 3.52 1.02
C ARG A 7 19.70 3.43 2.21
N ASP A 8 20.01 4.11 3.32
CA ASP A 8 19.23 4.06 4.56
C ASP A 8 17.93 4.88 4.38
N ILE A 9 18.04 6.04 3.73
CA ILE A 9 16.89 6.88 3.35
C ILE A 9 15.97 6.13 2.37
N LEU A 10 16.55 5.43 1.39
CA LEU A 10 15.78 4.58 0.47
C LEU A 10 15.01 3.50 1.21
N ALA A 11 15.69 2.77 2.10
CA ALA A 11 15.10 1.68 2.84
C ALA A 11 13.95 2.16 3.74
N GLN A 12 14.10 3.31 4.40
CA GLN A 12 13.04 3.88 5.25
C GLN A 12 11.79 4.25 4.44
N VAL A 13 11.94 4.99 3.34
CA VAL A 13 10.80 5.42 2.51
C VAL A 13 10.10 4.21 1.90
N LEU A 14 10.86 3.20 1.45
CA LEU A 14 10.28 1.96 0.94
C LEU A 14 9.52 1.20 2.03
N LEU A 15 10.08 1.13 3.25
CA LEU A 15 9.43 0.47 4.38
C LEU A 15 8.14 1.20 4.77
N GLU A 16 8.15 2.53 4.85
CA GLU A 16 6.95 3.33 5.11
C GLU A 16 5.86 3.08 4.05
N ALA A 17 6.23 3.09 2.77
CA ALA A 17 5.30 2.81 1.67
C ALA A 17 4.70 1.39 1.78
N VAL A 18 5.52 0.38 2.06
CA VAL A 18 5.07 -1.01 2.25
C VAL A 18 4.15 -1.13 3.46
N LEU A 19 4.47 -0.47 4.59
CA LEU A 19 3.65 -0.49 5.79
C LEU A 19 2.27 0.14 5.56
N ILE A 20 2.21 1.29 4.89
CA ILE A 20 0.95 1.96 4.55
C ILE A 20 0.08 1.07 3.67
N VAL A 21 0.66 0.46 2.65
CA VAL A 21 -0.07 -0.46 1.76
C VAL A 21 -0.54 -1.70 2.50
N ALA A 22 0.31 -2.29 3.36
CA ALA A 22 -0.05 -3.47 4.14
C ALA A 22 -1.24 -3.20 5.08
N VAL A 23 -1.23 -2.05 5.77
CA VAL A 23 -2.35 -1.64 6.63
C VAL A 23 -3.62 -1.41 5.80
N GLY A 24 -3.50 -0.71 4.66
CA GLY A 24 -4.63 -0.49 3.76
C GLY A 24 -5.23 -1.80 3.22
N ALA A 25 -4.39 -2.75 2.82
CA ALA A 25 -4.80 -4.06 2.33
C ALA A 25 -5.49 -4.88 3.43
N ALA A 26 -4.94 -4.89 4.65
CA ALA A 26 -5.53 -5.58 5.80
C ALA A 26 -6.91 -5.01 6.14
N LEU A 27 -7.05 -3.69 6.20
CA LEU A 27 -8.32 -3.03 6.46
C LEU A 27 -9.35 -3.28 5.34
N GLY A 28 -8.93 -3.15 4.07
CA GLY A 28 -9.80 -3.42 2.92
C GLY A 28 -10.30 -4.87 2.89
N PHE A 29 -9.42 -5.83 3.20
CA PHE A 29 -9.80 -7.24 3.31
C PHE A 29 -10.79 -7.49 4.46
N ALA A 30 -10.55 -6.91 5.63
CA ALA A 30 -11.46 -7.02 6.78
C ALA A 30 -12.85 -6.45 6.44
N ILE A 31 -12.91 -5.30 5.78
CA ILE A 31 -14.16 -4.69 5.31
C ILE A 31 -14.85 -5.58 4.29
N SER A 32 -14.11 -6.16 3.34
CA SER A 32 -14.67 -7.08 2.32
C SER A 32 -15.31 -8.31 2.94
N VAL A 33 -14.65 -8.93 3.93
CA VAL A 33 -15.20 -10.06 4.68
C VAL A 33 -16.44 -9.64 5.47
N GLY A 34 -16.38 -8.49 6.16
CA GLY A 34 -17.52 -7.96 6.90
C GLY A 34 -18.74 -7.70 6.02
N LEU A 35 -18.55 -7.06 4.87
CA LEU A 35 -19.61 -6.76 3.92
C LEU A 35 -20.23 -8.04 3.34
N THR A 36 -19.39 -9.03 3.02
CA THR A 36 -19.84 -10.35 2.56
C THR A 36 -20.76 -11.01 3.59
N ARG A 37 -20.39 -10.96 4.88
CA ARG A 37 -21.20 -11.52 5.98
C ARG A 37 -22.51 -10.76 6.18
N VAL A 38 -22.49 -9.43 6.12
CA VAL A 38 -23.70 -8.60 6.26
C VAL A 38 -24.67 -8.86 5.11
N MET A 39 -24.16 -8.94 3.88
CA MET A 39 -24.98 -9.22 2.69
C MET A 39 -25.62 -10.61 2.75
N ALA A 40 -24.94 -11.60 3.33
CA ALA A 40 -25.51 -12.93 3.56
C ALA A 40 -26.64 -12.97 4.61
N LEU A 41 -26.82 -11.91 5.41
CA LEU A 41 -27.94 -11.79 6.36
C LEU A 41 -29.17 -11.12 5.74
N LEU A 42 -29.02 -10.51 4.56
CA LEU A 42 -30.11 -9.83 3.87
C LEU A 42 -30.84 -10.85 2.97
N PRO A 43 -32.18 -10.85 2.93
CA PRO A 43 -32.97 -11.73 2.06
C PRO A 43 -32.98 -11.22 0.60
N ILE A 44 -31.79 -11.02 0.03
CA ILE A 44 -31.54 -10.52 -1.33
C ILE A 44 -30.80 -11.54 -2.18
N GLU A 45 -30.67 -12.78 -1.70
CA GLU A 45 -30.01 -13.90 -2.36
C GLU A 45 -30.57 -14.13 -3.77
N GLU A 46 -31.86 -13.92 -3.97
CA GLU A 46 -32.55 -14.09 -5.25
C GLU A 46 -32.17 -13.01 -6.29
N TYR A 47 -31.67 -11.85 -5.84
CA TYR A 47 -31.31 -10.71 -6.70
C TYR A 47 -29.80 -10.57 -6.90
N VAL A 48 -28.99 -10.89 -5.88
CA VAL A 48 -27.55 -10.61 -5.84
C VAL A 48 -26.70 -11.90 -5.80
N GLY A 49 -27.33 -13.05 -5.55
CA GLY A 49 -26.62 -14.32 -5.33
C GLY A 49 -25.89 -14.36 -3.98
N ILE A 50 -25.11 -15.42 -3.77
CA ILE A 50 -24.30 -15.58 -2.56
C ILE A 50 -22.96 -14.87 -2.78
N PRO A 51 -22.63 -13.81 -2.03
CA PRO A 51 -21.34 -13.15 -2.18
C PRO A 51 -20.24 -14.10 -1.70
N VAL A 52 -19.32 -14.45 -2.60
CA VAL A 52 -18.17 -15.33 -2.33
C VAL A 52 -16.87 -14.61 -2.65
N ILE A 53 -15.90 -14.74 -1.73
CA ILE A 53 -14.55 -14.22 -1.96
C ILE A 53 -13.82 -15.22 -2.84
N SER A 54 -13.61 -14.85 -4.11
CA SER A 54 -12.81 -15.65 -5.05
C SER A 54 -11.33 -15.52 -4.74
N THR A 55 -10.66 -16.66 -4.50
CA THR A 55 -9.19 -16.72 -4.30
C THR A 55 -8.43 -16.12 -5.48
N GLN A 56 -8.95 -16.29 -6.70
CA GLN A 56 -8.31 -15.80 -7.92
C GLN A 56 -8.36 -14.26 -7.98
N VAL A 57 -9.50 -13.65 -7.61
CA VAL A 57 -9.65 -12.20 -7.51
C VAL A 57 -8.79 -11.64 -6.37
N ALA A 58 -8.72 -12.35 -5.24
CA ALA A 58 -7.88 -11.96 -4.11
C ALA A 58 -6.38 -11.96 -4.47
N LEU A 59 -5.90 -12.97 -5.20
CA LEU A 59 -4.51 -13.02 -5.68
C LEU A 59 -4.20 -11.92 -6.69
N LEU A 60 -5.13 -11.63 -7.62
CA LEU A 60 -4.98 -10.55 -8.58
C LEU A 60 -4.92 -9.18 -7.91
N THR A 61 -5.83 -8.92 -6.96
CA THR A 61 -5.83 -7.67 -6.20
C THR A 61 -4.58 -7.52 -5.32
N ALA A 62 -4.12 -8.60 -4.68
CA ALA A 62 -2.84 -8.58 -3.95
C ALA A 62 -1.65 -8.25 -4.87
N GLY A 63 -1.57 -8.85 -6.05
CA GLY A 63 -0.53 -8.55 -7.05
C GLY A 63 -0.59 -7.10 -7.54
N LEU A 64 -1.80 -6.58 -7.78
CA LEU A 64 -2.00 -5.19 -8.20
C LEU A 64 -1.56 -4.21 -7.09
N LEU A 65 -1.93 -4.48 -5.84
CA LEU A 65 -1.53 -3.67 -4.69
C LEU A 65 -0.01 -3.67 -4.49
N ALA A 66 0.64 -4.83 -4.64
CA ALA A 66 2.09 -4.93 -4.57
C ALA A 66 2.77 -4.09 -5.67
N LEU A 67 2.24 -4.12 -6.89
CA LEU A 67 2.74 -3.30 -8.00
C LEU A 67 2.59 -1.81 -7.70
N VAL A 68 1.40 -1.38 -7.25
CA VAL A 68 1.14 0.01 -6.87
C VAL A 68 2.07 0.46 -5.74
N ALA A 69 2.28 -0.37 -4.72
CA ALA A 69 3.22 -0.09 -3.63
C ALA A 69 4.66 0.12 -4.12
N LEU A 70 5.12 -0.76 -5.01
CA LEU A 70 6.45 -0.69 -5.60
C LEU A 70 6.63 0.59 -6.40
N VAL A 71 5.66 0.92 -7.27
CA VAL A 71 5.74 2.13 -8.11
C VAL A 71 5.67 3.39 -7.24
N ALA A 72 4.72 3.45 -6.30
CA ALA A 72 4.52 4.58 -5.42
C ALA A 72 5.68 4.79 -4.43
N GLY A 73 6.35 3.73 -3.97
CA GLY A 73 7.51 3.83 -3.07
C GLY A 73 8.83 4.10 -3.81
N LEU A 74 9.04 3.47 -4.96
CA LEU A 74 10.35 3.50 -5.65
C LEU A 74 10.62 4.85 -6.36
N LEU A 75 9.59 5.48 -6.91
CA LEU A 75 9.70 6.80 -7.57
C LEU A 75 10.17 7.91 -6.61
N PRO A 76 9.51 8.17 -5.46
CA PRO A 76 9.96 9.16 -4.49
C PRO A 76 11.25 8.73 -3.80
N ALA A 77 11.45 7.44 -3.49
CA ALA A 77 12.70 6.99 -2.88
C ALA A 77 13.91 7.30 -3.79
N ARG A 78 13.80 7.06 -5.10
CA ARG A 78 14.86 7.43 -6.06
C ARG A 78 15.13 8.95 -6.08
N ARG A 79 14.10 9.78 -5.99
CA ARG A 79 14.25 11.25 -5.90
C ARG A 79 14.92 11.66 -4.58
N ALA A 80 14.52 11.07 -3.46
CA ALA A 80 15.07 11.34 -2.14
C ALA A 80 16.55 10.92 -2.02
N ALA A 81 16.94 9.79 -2.64
CA ALA A 81 18.35 9.45 -2.78
C ALA A 81 19.10 10.54 -3.54
N GLY A 82 18.54 11.05 -4.63
CA GLY A 82 19.20 11.98 -5.54
C GLY A 82 19.56 13.35 -4.96
N LEU A 83 18.84 13.79 -3.93
CA LEU A 83 19.04 15.10 -3.28
C LEU A 83 20.39 15.12 -2.54
N ASP A 84 21.22 16.12 -2.86
CA ASP A 84 22.43 16.40 -2.10
C ASP A 84 22.02 17.10 -0.79
N PRO A 85 22.36 16.55 0.39
CA PRO A 85 21.98 17.16 1.67
C PRO A 85 22.51 18.59 1.84
N ALA A 86 23.56 18.99 1.10
CA ALA A 86 24.04 20.36 1.08
C ALA A 86 23.05 21.35 0.44
N ASP A 87 22.38 20.96 -0.66
CA ASP A 87 21.39 21.80 -1.33
C ASP A 87 20.09 21.91 -0.53
N ALA A 88 19.70 20.84 0.18
CA ALA A 88 18.52 20.85 1.05
C ALA A 88 18.66 21.82 2.24
N LEU A 89 19.85 21.98 2.81
CA LEU A 89 20.12 22.98 3.86
C LEU A 89 20.19 24.40 3.30
N ARG A 90 20.75 24.58 2.10
CA ARG A 90 20.87 25.91 1.48
C ARG A 90 19.53 26.48 1.02
N TRP A 91 18.53 25.63 0.78
CA TRP A 91 17.16 26.07 0.48
C TRP A 91 16.38 26.55 1.72
N SER A 92 16.75 26.10 2.93
CA SER A 92 16.05 26.45 4.17
C SER A 92 16.62 27.67 4.92
N THR A 93 17.66 28.32 4.38
CA THR A 93 18.28 29.54 4.93
C THR A 93 18.16 30.65 3.91
#